data_AF-A0A6I2V1A9-F1
#
_entry.id   AF-A0A6I2V1A9-F1
#
_cell.length_a   1.000
_cell.length_b   1.000
_cell.length_c   1.000
_cell.angle_alpha   90.00
_cell.angle_beta   90.00
_cell.angle_gamma   90.00
#
_symmetry.space_group_name_H-M   'P 1'
#
loop_
_entity.id
_entity.type
_entity.pdbx_description
1 polymer ?
#
loop_
_entity_poly.entity_id
_entity_poly.type
_entity_poly.pdbx_seq_one_letter_code
_entity_poly.pdbx_strand_id
1 'polypeptide(L)' 'MKVNITTGKGDIRVAIIGVGNCANSLVQGVTYYKDAAIDQEIPGLMHAV' A
#
# COMPACT_ATOMS: atom_id res chain seq x y z
N MET A 1 -24.95 -2.42 -1.73
CA MET A 1 -23.85 -3.15 -1.06
C MET A 1 -23.00 -2.11 -0.33
N LYS A 2 -23.03 -2.06 1.01
CA LYS A 2 -22.17 -1.17 1.80
C LYS A 2 -20.99 -2.00 2.28
N VAL A 3 -19.77 -1.65 1.87
CA VAL A 3 -18.55 -2.21 2.43
C VAL A 3 -18.14 -1.33 3.61
N ASN A 4 -18.08 -1.90 4.81
CA ASN A 4 -17.54 -1.22 5.99
C ASN A 4 -16.04 -1.50 6.06
N ILE A 5 -15.21 -0.47 5.91
CA ILE A 5 -13.75 -0.56 6.00
C ILE A 5 -13.31 -0.02 7.38
N THR A 6 -12.64 -0.85 8.17
CA THR A 6 -12.07 -0.48 9.48
C THR A 6 -10.65 0.04 9.26
N THR A 7 -10.33 1.26 9.73
CA THR A 7 -9.00 1.88 9.55
C THR A 7 -8.51 2.56 10.83
N GLY A 8 -7.20 2.55 11.07
CA GLY A 8 -6.51 3.25 12.15
C GLY A 8 -6.19 4.73 11.83
N LYS A 9 -5.63 5.44 12.81
CA LYS A 9 -5.15 6.82 12.65
C LYS A 9 -3.85 6.80 11.84
N GLY A 10 -3.85 7.38 10.64
CA GLY A 10 -2.70 7.39 9.72
C GLY A 10 -2.91 6.54 8.47
N ASP A 11 -3.92 5.67 8.46
CA ASP A 11 -4.22 4.83 7.31
C ASP A 11 -4.74 5.65 6.12
N ILE A 12 -4.28 5.27 4.93
CA ILE A 12 -4.75 5.84 3.66
C ILE A 12 -5.75 4.87 3.03
N ARG A 13 -7.00 5.30 2.89
CA ARG A 13 -8.04 4.52 2.20
C ARG A 13 -7.87 4.66 0.69
N VAL A 14 -7.51 3.56 0.02
CA VAL A 14 -7.28 3.52 -1.43
C VAL A 14 -8.42 2.78 -2.12
N ALA A 15 -8.94 3.35 -3.20
CA ALA A 15 -9.85 2.67 -4.12
C ALA A 15 -9.10 2.33 -5.41
N ILE A 16 -9.20 1.08 -5.86
CA ILE A 16 -8.57 0.60 -7.10
C ILE A 16 -9.68 0.37 -8.12
N ILE A 17 -9.58 1.00 -9.30
CA ILE A 17 -10.49 0.77 -10.42
C ILE A 17 -9.73 -0.01 -11.49
N GLY A 18 -10.21 -1.22 -11.79
CA GLY A 18 -9.53 -2.17 -12.67
C GLY A 18 -8.51 -3.01 -11.90
N VAL A 19 -8.72 -4.33 -11.89
CA VAL A 19 -7.85 -5.28 -11.18
C VAL A 19 -7.01 -6.03 -12.22
N GLY A 20 -5.84 -5.47 -12.52
CA GLY A 20 -4.86 -6.07 -13.43
C GLY A 20 -3.45 -6.04 -12.84
N ASN A 21 -2.44 -6.24 -13.68
CA ASN A 21 -1.04 -6.34 -13.23
C ASN A 21 -0.57 -5.13 -12.40
N CYS A 22 -0.99 -3.91 -12.76
CA CYS A 22 -0.64 -2.70 -12.00
C CYS A 22 -1.22 -2.72 -10.57
N ALA A 23 -2.49 -3.15 -10.43
CA ALA A 23 -3.11 -3.30 -9.12
C ALA A 23 -2.43 -4.40 -8.30
N ASN A 24 -2.07 -5.50 -8.96
CA ASN A 24 -1.34 -6.60 -8.32
C ASN A 24 0.02 -6.15 -7.79
N SER A 25 0.83 -5.47 -8.62
CA SER A 25 2.14 -4.95 -8.20
C SER A 25 2.02 -3.96 -7.04
N LEU A 26 0.99 -3.10 -7.04
CA LEU A 26 0.74 -2.18 -5.93
C LEU A 26 0.42 -2.93 -4.63
N VAL A 27 -0.56 -3.84 -4.65
CA VAL A 27 -1.01 -4.59 -3.47
C VAL A 27 0.12 -5.46 -2.90
N GLN A 28 0.88 -6.14 -3.78
CA GLN A 28 2.03 -6.92 -3.36
C GLN A 28 3.14 -6.04 -2.80
N GLY A 29 3.45 -4.92 -3.44
CA GLY A 29 4.48 -3.98 -2.99
C GLY A 29 4.20 -3.43 -1.60
N VAL A 30 2.97 -2.94 -1.35
CA VAL A 30 2.60 -2.43 0.00
C VAL A 30 2.59 -3.54 1.05
N THR A 31 2.26 -4.78 0.67
CA THR A 31 2.30 -5.92 1.59
C THR A 31 3.74 -6.35 1.91
N TYR A 32 4.63 -6.31 0.91
CA TYR A 32 6.03 -6.72 1.03
C TYR A 32 6.84 -5.74 1.88
N TYR A 33 6.62 -4.43 1.69
CA TYR A 33 7.35 -3.38 2.40
C TYR A 33 6.62 -2.83 3.65
N LYS A 34 5.56 -3.48 4.12
CA LYS A 34 4.75 -2.99 5.25
C LYS A 34 5.54 -2.78 6.55
N ASP A 35 6.65 -3.50 6.71
CA ASP A 35 7.52 -3.49 7.89
C ASP A 35 8.93 -2.96 7.56
N ALA A 36 9.09 -2.25 6.43
CA ALA A 36 10.37 -1.63 6.08
C ALA A 36 10.79 -0.59 7.13
N ALA A 37 12.09 -0.47 7.38
CA ALA A 37 12.60 0.54 8.30
C ALA A 37 12.58 1.93 7.65
N ILE A 38 12.41 2.97 8.46
CA ILE A 38 12.26 4.36 7.97
C ILE A 38 13.48 4.89 7.21
N ASP A 39 14.66 4.34 7.49
CA ASP A 39 15.94 4.66 6.86
C ASP A 39 16.36 3.64 5.78
N GLN A 40 15.51 2.65 5.49
CA GLN A 40 15.77 1.66 4.46
C GLN A 40 15.64 2.28 3.07
N GLU A 41 16.70 2.21 2.26
CA GLU A 41 16.61 2.54 0.85
C GLU A 41 15.85 1.45 0.08
N ILE A 42 14.72 1.83 -0.53
CA ILE A 42 13.91 0.94 -1.36
C ILE A 42 13.94 1.46 -2.80
N PRO A 43 14.39 0.65 -3.78
CA PRO A 43 14.41 1.07 -5.18
C PRO A 43 13.03 1.54 -5.67
N GLY A 44 12.98 2.77 -6.19
CA GLY A 44 11.76 3.35 -6.74
C GLY A 44 10.81 3.97 -5.72
N LEU A 45 11.12 3.95 -4.42
CA LEU A 45 10.41 4.72 -3.39
C LEU A 45 11.28 5.88 -2.91
N MET A 46 10.70 7.07 -2.77
CA MET A 46 11.43 8.25 -2.30
C MET A 46 11.60 8.27 -0.77
N HIS A 47 10.65 7.68 -0.03
CA HIS A 47 10.66 7.61 1.43
C HIS A 47 10.12 6.24 1.87
N ALA A 48 10.76 5.65 2.88
CA ALA A 48 10.24 4.48 3.58
C ALA A 48 9.30 4.91 4.73
N VAL A 49 8.61 3.93 5.32
CA VAL A 49 7.57 4.14 6.35
C VAL A 49 8.12 4.09 7.77
#